data_AF-A0A4V2Y8I9-F1
#
_entry.id   AF-A0A4V2Y8I9-F1
#
_cell.length_a   1.000
_cell.length_b   1.000
_cell.length_c   1.000
_cell.angle_alpha   90.00
_cell.angle_beta   90.00
_cell.angle_gamma   90.00
#
_symmetry.space_group_name_H-M   'P 1'
#
loop_
_entity.id
_entity.type
_entity.pdbx_description
1 polymer ?
#
loop_
_entity_poly.entity_id
_entity_poly.type
_entity_poly.pdbx_seq_one_letter_code
_entity_poly.pdbx_strand_id
1 'polypeptide(L)' 'MTVAELEARLAGAFARSHSAERVRSAVVAAHHRFDGRPIRDYVPIFVEREAERSFRCRLGEQT' A
#
# COMPACT_ATOMS: atom_id res chain seq x y z
N MET A 1 -14.65 -1.72 -3.34
CA MET A 1 -13.28 -2.20 -3.09
C MET A 1 -12.92 -1.81 -1.66
N THR A 2 -12.85 -2.80 -0.78
CA THR A 2 -12.51 -2.61 0.64
C THR A 2 -11.00 -2.62 0.86
N VAL A 3 -10.54 -2.19 2.03
CA VAL A 3 -9.11 -2.22 2.39
C VAL A 3 -8.56 -3.66 2.36
N ALA A 4 -9.36 -4.65 2.78
CA ALA A 4 -8.96 -6.06 2.74
C ALA A 4 -8.80 -6.60 1.31
N GLU A 5 -9.66 -6.18 0.38
CA GLU A 5 -9.53 -6.54 -1.04
C GLU A 5 -8.28 -5.90 -1.68
N LEU A 6 -7.96 -4.67 -1.29
CA LEU A 6 -6.74 -3.98 -1.72
C LEU A 6 -5.49 -4.66 -1.18
N GLU A 7 -5.49 -5.09 0.09
CA GLU A 7 -4.40 -5.86 0.68
C GLU A 7 -4.14 -7.16 -0.07
N ALA A 8 -5.19 -7.94 -0.36
CA ALA A 8 -5.06 -9.20 -1.10
C ALA A 8 -4.50 -8.98 -2.51
N ARG A 9 -4.96 -7.93 -3.20
CA ARG A 9 -4.48 -7.56 -4.54
C ARG A 9 -3.01 -7.14 -4.53
N LEU A 10 -2.62 -6.28 -3.60
CA LEU A 10 -1.22 -5.83 -3.45
C LEU A 10 -0.31 -6.99 -3.03
N ALA A 11 -0.77 -7.86 -2.12
CA ALA A 11 0.00 -9.03 -1.71
C ALA A 11 0.26 -9.98 -2.90
N GLY A 12 -0.74 -10.20 -3.76
CA GLY A 12 -0.58 -10.96 -4.99
C GLY A 12 0.38 -10.30 -6.00
N ALA A 13 0.24 -8.97 -6.21
CA ALA A 13 1.06 -8.22 -7.16
C ALA A 13 2.55 -8.18 -6.75
N PHE A 14 2.83 -8.09 -5.45
CA PHE A 14 4.19 -7.98 -4.92
C PHE A 14 4.76 -9.29 -4.37
N ALA A 15 4.04 -10.42 -4.46
CA ALA A 15 4.45 -11.73 -3.93
C ALA A 15 5.84 -12.21 -4.42
N ARG A 16 6.27 -11.73 -5.60
CA ARG A 16 7.58 -12.07 -6.20
C ARG A 16 8.77 -11.33 -5.57
N SER A 17 8.53 -10.16 -4.97
CA SER A 17 9.59 -9.25 -4.49
C SER A 17 9.52 -8.99 -2.99
N HIS A 18 8.35 -9.14 -2.39
CA HIS A 18 8.10 -8.81 -0.99
C HIS A 18 7.20 -9.84 -0.31
N SER A 19 7.52 -10.15 0.94
CA SER A 19 6.68 -10.98 1.80
C SER A 19 5.33 -10.31 2.06
N ALA A 20 4.27 -11.12 2.15
CA ALA A 20 2.91 -10.62 2.42
C ALA A 20 2.83 -9.75 3.68
N GLU A 21 3.62 -10.06 4.70
CA GLU A 21 3.68 -9.28 5.95
C GLU A 21 4.23 -7.86 5.74
N ARG A 22 5.21 -7.69 4.83
CA ARG A 22 5.76 -6.38 4.46
C ARG A 22 4.74 -5.55 3.67
N VAL A 23 3.96 -6.19 2.80
CA VAL A 23 2.88 -5.54 2.05
C VAL A 23 1.77 -5.08 3.00
N ARG A 24 1.34 -5.95 3.91
CA ARG A 24 0.34 -5.63 4.95
C ARG A 24 0.80 -4.45 5.82
N SER A 25 2.05 -4.47 6.28
CA SER A 25 2.60 -3.36 7.07
C SER A 25 2.60 -2.03 6.30
N ALA A 26 2.90 -2.06 4.99
CA ALA A 26 2.87 -0.86 4.15
C ALA A 26 1.43 -0.34 3.94
N VAL A 27 0.46 -1.22 3.75
CA VAL A 27 -0.95 -0.86 3.62
C VAL A 27 -1.49 -0.26 4.92
N VAL A 28 -1.18 -0.86 6.07
CA VAL A 28 -1.57 -0.34 7.40
C VAL A 28 -0.94 1.03 7.67
N ALA A 29 0.34 1.21 7.37
CA ALA A 29 1.03 2.51 7.54
C ALA A 29 0.45 3.59 6.62
N ALA A 30 0.16 3.25 5.36
CA ALA A 30 -0.51 4.15 4.42
C ALA A 30 -1.93 4.49 4.89
N HIS A 31 -2.70 3.53 5.39
CA HIS A 31 -4.05 3.75 5.90
C HIS A 31 -4.05 4.67 7.12
N HIS A 32 -3.14 4.47 8.07
CA HIS A 32 -3.00 5.32 9.26
C HIS A 32 -2.66 6.77 8.94
N ARG A 33 -1.94 7.03 7.84
CA ARG A 33 -1.65 8.40 7.38
C ARG A 33 -2.91 9.18 7.00
N PHE A 34 -4.00 8.48 6.69
CA PHE A 34 -5.29 9.06 6.35
C PHE A 34 -6.33 8.92 7.48
N ASP A 35 -5.92 8.53 8.69
CA ASP A 35 -6.79 8.62 9.88
C ASP A 35 -7.17 10.08 10.19
N GLY A 36 -8.42 10.27 10.64
CA GLY A 36 -8.93 11.59 11.05
C GLY A 36 -9.37 12.54 9.94
N ARG A 37 -9.38 12.12 8.66
CA ARG A 37 -9.90 12.95 7.54
C ARG A 37 -11.27 12.48 7.05
N PRO A 38 -12.25 13.37 6.85
CA PRO A 38 -13.65 13.01 6.56
C PRO A 38 -13.92 12.50 5.13
N ILE A 39 -12.97 12.64 4.20
CA ILE A 39 -13.18 12.36 2.77
C ILE A 39 -12.81 10.89 2.48
N ARG A 40 -13.58 9.91 2.99
CA ARG A 40 -13.15 8.50 3.03
C ARG A 40 -13.57 7.59 1.86
N ASP A 41 -14.35 8.05 0.88
CA ASP A 41 -14.63 7.25 -0.33
C ASP A 41 -13.40 7.01 -1.22
N TYR A 42 -12.32 7.78 -1.03
CA TYR A 42 -11.11 7.74 -1.87
C TYR A 42 -9.89 7.10 -1.20
N VAL A 43 -10.01 6.64 0.06
CA VAL A 43 -8.89 6.00 0.81
C VAL A 43 -8.22 4.86 0.02
N PRO A 44 -8.95 3.95 -0.67
CA PRO A 44 -8.32 2.85 -1.39
C PRO A 44 -7.32 3.31 -2.46
N ILE A 45 -7.67 4.34 -3.24
CA ILE A 45 -6.82 4.86 -4.32
C ILE A 45 -5.60 5.58 -3.73
N PHE A 46 -5.76 6.31 -2.63
CA PHE A 46 -4.64 7.00 -1.99
C PHE A 46 -3.65 6.04 -1.32
N VAL A 47 -4.16 4.97 -0.70
CA VAL A 47 -3.35 3.90 -0.10
C VAL A 47 -2.58 3.15 -1.18
N GLU A 48 -3.23 2.80 -2.30
CA GLU A 48 -2.57 2.16 -3.44
C GLU A 48 -1.41 3.03 -3.98
N ARG A 49 -1.65 4.32 -4.22
CA ARG A 49 -0.62 5.24 -4.74
C ARG A 49 0.57 5.45 -3.80
N GLU A 50 0.35 5.54 -2.48
CA GLU A 50 1.47 5.68 -1.52
C GLU A 50 2.26 4.38 -1.36
N ALA A 51 1.58 3.23 -1.40
CA ALA A 51 2.25 1.93 -1.41
C ALA A 51 3.15 1.80 -2.66
N GLU A 52 2.63 2.09 -3.84
CA GLU A 52 3.42 2.10 -5.08
C GLU A 52 4.61 3.06 -5.01
N ARG A 53 4.40 4.26 -4.46
CA ARG A 53 5.46 5.27 -4.31
C ARG A 53 6.56 4.81 -3.36
N SER A 54 6.20 4.10 -2.28
CA SER A 54 7.15 3.54 -1.32
C SER A 54 8.00 2.42 -1.94
N PHE A 55 7.41 1.59 -2.79
CA PHE A 55 8.16 0.55 -3.51
C PHE A 55 9.03 1.10 -4.64
N ARG A 56 8.58 2.15 -5.32
CA ARG A 56 9.34 2.80 -6.41
C ARG A 56 10.53 3.61 -5.90
N CYS A 57 10.40 4.28 -4.76
CA CYS A 57 11.49 5.07 -4.17
C CYS A 57 12.71 4.21 -3.78
N ARG A 58 12.49 2.94 -3.41
CA ARG A 58 13.56 2.00 -3.04
C ARG A 58 14.25 1.32 -4.23
N LEU A 59 13.66 1.37 -5.43
CA LEU A 59 14.26 0.76 -6.63
C LEU A 59 15.30 1.66 -7.32
N GLY A 60 15.53 2.89 -6.82
CA GLY A 60 16.54 3.82 -7.32
C GLY A 60 17.89 3.78 -6.59
N GLU A 61 18.03 2.91 -5.58
CA GLU A 61 19.22 2.82 -4.72
C GLU A 61 20.11 1.60 -5.06
N GLN A 62 19.79 0.89 -6.13
CA GLN A 62 20.49 -0.32 -6.58
C GLN A 62 21.04 -0.14 -7.99
N THR A 63 21.95 0.82 -8.19
CA THR A 63 22.94 0.75 -9.27
C THR A 63 24.26 1.37 -8.85
#